data_AF-A0A841BHC7-F1
#
_entry.id   AF-A0A841BHC7-F1
#
_cell.length_a   1.000
_cell.length_b   1.000
_cell.length_c   1.000
_cell.angle_alpha   90.00
_cell.angle_beta   90.00
_cell.angle_gamma   90.00
#
_symmetry.space_group_name_H-M   'P 1'
#
loop_
_entity.id
_entity.type
_entity.pdbx_description
1 polymer ?
#
loop_
_entity_poly.entity_id
_entity_poly.type
_entity_poly.pdbx_seq_one_letter_code
_entity_poly.pdbx_strand_id
1 'polypeptide(L)'
;MTFTKRRTIAGLAIAFALGLISVGVFLVGEQQRTRIVDQGHQTRAIVTSDHDDEFDHWYTVSYTAQEQNRTADLRYPWVIDKIPVGRALTVYVDADDPELIATADGYSTPLWTSAPGWFAVLAVFAAFISVVDRLTSSRRQKPENG
;
A
#
# COMPACT_ATOMS: atom_id res chain seq x y z
N MET A 1 30.68 -19.73 -15.69
CA MET A 1 30.31 -19.69 -14.25
C MET A 1 30.01 -18.27 -13.73
N THR A 2 30.53 -17.20 -14.36
CA THR A 2 30.36 -15.78 -13.94
C THR A 2 29.03 -15.13 -14.34
N PHE A 3 28.41 -15.57 -15.45
CA PHE A 3 27.16 -14.98 -15.96
C PHE A 3 25.93 -15.25 -15.07
N THR A 4 25.81 -16.46 -14.51
CA THR A 4 24.68 -16.87 -13.68
C THR A 4 24.70 -16.18 -12.32
N LYS A 5 25.88 -16.06 -11.68
CA LYS A 5 26.04 -15.34 -10.40
C LYS A 5 25.65 -13.86 -10.50
N ARG A 6 26.01 -13.18 -11.61
CA ARG A 6 25.67 -11.76 -11.82
C ARG A 6 24.15 -11.54 -11.93
N ARG A 7 23.41 -12.45 -12.55
CA ARG A 7 21.93 -12.36 -12.67
C ARG A 7 21.23 -12.57 -11.32
N THR A 8 21.67 -13.54 -10.52
CA THR A 8 21.08 -13.78 -9.18
C THR A 8 21.32 -12.61 -8.23
N ILE A 9 22.50 -11.99 -8.26
CA ILE A 9 22.81 -10.82 -7.42
C ILE A 9 21.96 -9.61 -7.85
N ALA A 10 21.82 -9.37 -9.16
CA ALA A 10 21.00 -8.28 -9.67
C ALA A 10 19.51 -8.46 -9.32
N GLY A 11 18.97 -9.69 -9.46
CA GLY A 11 17.59 -10.00 -9.09
C GLY A 11 17.32 -9.79 -7.59
N LEU A 12 18.24 -10.21 -6.72
CA LEU A 12 18.12 -10.00 -5.27
C LEU A 12 18.20 -8.52 -4.90
N ALA A 13 19.07 -7.75 -5.56
CA ALA A 13 19.20 -6.31 -5.33
C ALA A 13 17.92 -5.55 -5.74
N ILE A 14 17.30 -5.93 -6.86
CA ILE A 14 16.01 -5.37 -7.30
C ILE A 14 14.91 -5.72 -6.29
N ALA A 15 14.82 -6.98 -5.87
CA ALA A 15 13.84 -7.40 -4.85
C ALA A 15 14.00 -6.62 -3.55
N PHE A 16 15.24 -6.43 -3.10
CA PHE A 16 15.55 -5.65 -1.90
C PHE A 16 15.16 -4.18 -2.05
N ALA A 17 15.49 -3.55 -3.18
CA ALA A 17 15.11 -2.17 -3.45
C ALA A 17 13.59 -1.98 -3.50
N LEU A 18 12.86 -2.89 -4.17
CA LEU A 18 11.40 -2.86 -4.21
C LEU A 18 10.79 -3.05 -2.81
N GLY A 19 11.32 -3.98 -2.03
CA GLY A 19 10.90 -4.19 -0.63
C GLY A 19 11.10 -2.95 0.23
N LEU A 20 12.26 -2.28 0.11
CA LEU A 20 12.52 -1.03 0.82
C LEU A 20 11.58 0.11 0.39
N ILE A 21 11.28 0.22 -0.91
CA ILE A 21 10.31 1.20 -1.42
C ILE A 21 8.92 0.93 -0.84
N SER A 22 8.45 -0.31 -0.85
CA SER A 22 7.16 -0.69 -0.25
C SER A 22 7.09 -0.30 1.23
N VAL A 23 8.14 -0.61 2.00
CA VAL A 23 8.21 -0.25 3.44
C VAL A 23 8.24 1.26 3.61
N GLY A 24 9.01 1.98 2.80
CA GLY A 24 9.08 3.44 2.85
C GLY A 24 7.74 4.09 2.61
N VAL A 25 7.02 3.69 1.56
CA VAL A 25 5.68 4.23 1.26
C VAL A 25 4.70 3.90 2.39
N PHE A 26 4.74 2.68 2.95
CA PHE A 26 3.91 2.32 4.08
C PHE A 26 4.18 3.19 5.32
N LEU A 27 5.44 3.40 5.68
CA LEU A 27 5.82 4.22 6.84
C LEU A 27 5.43 5.69 6.66
N VAL A 28 5.58 6.25 5.45
CA VAL A 28 5.15 7.61 5.15
C VAL A 28 3.61 7.71 5.23
N GLY A 29 2.90 6.71 4.70
CA GLY A 29 1.45 6.54 4.85
C GLY A 29 1.00 6.58 6.31
N GLU A 30 1.64 5.76 7.12
CA GLU A 30 1.35 5.63 8.55
C GLU A 30 1.64 6.94 9.30
N GLN A 31 2.81 7.56 9.06
CA GLN A 31 3.17 8.84 9.68
C GLN A 31 2.21 9.96 9.32
N GLN A 32 1.80 10.06 8.05
CA GLN A 32 0.80 11.03 7.64
C GLN A 32 -0.54 10.77 8.34
N ARG A 33 -1.00 9.51 8.39
CA ARG A 33 -2.24 9.16 9.06
C ARG A 33 -2.20 9.55 10.53
N THR A 34 -1.13 9.18 11.25
CA THR A 34 -0.94 9.53 12.66
C THR A 34 -0.94 11.05 12.83
N ARG A 35 -0.21 11.81 11.99
CA ARG A 35 -0.23 13.27 12.02
C ARG A 35 -1.64 13.83 11.88
N ILE A 36 -2.40 13.37 10.88
CA ILE A 36 -3.77 13.85 10.61
C ILE A 36 -4.69 13.51 11.78
N VAL A 37 -4.60 12.31 12.35
CA VAL A 37 -5.42 11.93 13.52
C VAL A 37 -5.06 12.75 14.76
N ASP A 38 -3.78 13.01 14.99
CA ASP A 38 -3.30 13.71 16.20
C ASP A 38 -3.51 15.23 16.14
N GLN A 39 -3.37 15.82 14.95
CA GLN A 39 -3.33 17.27 14.76
C GLN A 39 -4.49 17.81 13.92
N GLY A 40 -5.19 16.95 13.19
CA GLY A 40 -6.24 17.33 12.26
C GLY A 40 -7.54 17.71 12.96
N HIS A 41 -8.38 18.42 12.23
CA HIS A 41 -9.69 18.83 12.71
C HIS A 41 -10.71 17.71 12.53
N GLN A 42 -11.32 17.31 13.64
CA GLN A 42 -12.37 16.30 13.63
C GLN A 42 -13.63 16.83 12.95
N THR A 43 -14.15 16.10 11.97
CA THR A 43 -15.43 16.38 11.30
C THR A 43 -16.21 15.10 11.05
N ARG A 44 -17.49 15.28 10.74
CA ARG A 44 -18.38 14.18 10.36
C ARG A 44 -18.31 13.99 8.84
N ALA A 45 -17.98 12.78 8.42
CA ALA A 45 -18.07 12.36 7.03
C ALA A 45 -19.24 11.36 6.86
N ILE A 46 -19.87 11.35 5.70
CA ILE A 46 -20.92 10.40 5.34
C ILE A 46 -20.39 9.53 4.20
N VAL A 47 -20.47 8.22 4.34
CA VAL A 47 -20.15 7.30 3.24
C VAL A 47 -21.17 7.49 2.13
N THR A 48 -20.72 7.89 0.95
CA THR A 48 -21.57 8.08 -0.23
C THR A 48 -21.48 6.91 -1.20
N SER A 49 -20.38 6.17 -1.20
CA SER A 49 -20.18 5.02 -2.08
C SER A 49 -19.24 3.99 -1.46
N ASP A 50 -19.50 2.72 -1.76
CA ASP A 50 -18.67 1.55 -1.44
C ASP A 50 -18.18 0.97 -2.77
N HIS A 51 -16.87 0.89 -2.96
CA HIS A 51 -16.24 0.42 -4.21
C HIS A 51 -15.37 -0.79 -3.91
N ASP A 52 -15.77 -1.93 -4.44
CA ASP A 52 -15.16 -3.22 -4.16
C ASP A 52 -14.80 -3.88 -5.50
N ASP A 53 -13.50 -4.03 -5.77
CA ASP A 53 -12.97 -4.76 -6.91
C ASP A 53 -12.09 -5.94 -6.46
N GLU A 54 -11.62 -6.76 -7.42
CA GLU A 54 -10.84 -7.97 -7.10
C GLU A 54 -9.56 -7.69 -6.30
N PHE A 55 -9.03 -6.46 -6.34
CA PHE A 55 -7.71 -6.10 -5.82
C PHE A 55 -7.72 -4.92 -4.84
N ASP A 56 -8.81 -4.16 -4.74
CA ASP A 56 -8.92 -2.92 -3.97
C ASP A 56 -10.34 -2.75 -3.41
N HIS A 57 -10.42 -2.22 -2.19
CA HIS A 57 -11.68 -1.87 -1.54
C HIS A 57 -11.54 -0.48 -0.94
N TRP A 58 -12.40 0.45 -1.38
CA TRP A 58 -12.38 1.82 -0.92
C TRP A 58 -13.77 2.43 -0.79
N TYR A 59 -13.86 3.47 0.04
CA TYR A 59 -15.08 4.21 0.30
C TYR A 59 -14.96 5.63 -0.18
N THR A 60 -15.94 6.13 -0.93
CA THR A 60 -16.05 7.59 -1.11
C THR A 60 -16.89 8.15 0.04
N VAL A 61 -16.37 9.18 0.69
CA VAL A 61 -17.06 9.90 1.74
C VAL A 61 -17.25 11.37 1.37
N SER A 62 -18.35 11.96 1.82
CA SER A 62 -18.58 13.41 1.77
C SER A 62 -18.49 14.02 3.16
N TYR A 63 -17.83 15.16 3.28
CA TYR A 63 -17.61 15.86 4.55
C TYR A 63 -17.54 17.36 4.31
N THR A 64 -17.68 18.13 5.38
CA THR A 64 -17.48 19.58 5.34
C THR A 64 -16.13 19.92 5.97
N ALA A 65 -15.30 20.64 5.22
CA ALA A 65 -14.05 21.20 5.68
C ALA A 65 -13.91 22.63 5.12
N GLN A 66 -13.50 23.57 5.98
CA GLN A 66 -13.36 24.99 5.60
C GLN A 66 -14.64 25.54 4.94
N GLU A 67 -15.80 25.23 5.51
CA GLU A 67 -17.14 25.64 5.03
C GLU A 67 -17.52 25.13 3.63
N GLN A 68 -16.73 24.23 3.04
CA GLN A 68 -17.00 23.63 1.74
C GLN A 68 -17.34 22.16 1.88
N ASN A 69 -18.34 21.71 1.12
CA ASN A 69 -18.58 20.28 0.94
C ASN A 69 -17.51 19.70 0.04
N ARG A 70 -16.85 18.67 0.54
CA ARG A 70 -15.80 17.93 -0.14
C ARG A 70 -16.16 16.45 -0.21
N THR A 71 -15.42 15.76 -1.07
CA THR A 71 -15.46 14.31 -1.18
C THR A 71 -14.03 13.78 -1.21
N ALA A 72 -13.80 12.65 -0.55
CA ALA A 72 -12.51 11.97 -0.58
C ALA A 72 -12.70 10.46 -0.54
N ASP A 73 -11.71 9.75 -1.06
CA ASP A 73 -11.67 8.30 -0.99
C ASP A 73 -10.87 7.86 0.24
N LEU A 74 -11.49 7.00 1.05
CA LEU A 74 -10.90 6.36 2.21
C LEU A 74 -10.54 4.91 1.86
N ARG A 75 -9.29 4.55 2.14
CA ARG A 75 -8.76 3.19 1.98
C ARG A 75 -8.18 2.69 3.29
N TYR A 76 -8.32 1.39 3.54
CA TYR A 76 -7.52 0.69 4.53
C TYR A 76 -6.86 -0.53 3.86
N PRO A 77 -5.54 -0.48 3.56
CA PRO A 77 -4.85 -1.51 2.78
C PRO A 77 -4.91 -2.96 3.30
N TRP A 78 -5.44 -3.21 4.50
CA TRP A 78 -5.42 -4.54 5.13
C TRP A 78 -6.78 -5.00 5.67
N VAL A 79 -7.81 -4.14 5.59
CA VAL A 79 -9.12 -4.41 6.19
C VAL A 79 -10.20 -4.14 5.16
N ILE A 80 -10.91 -5.21 4.82
CA ILE A 80 -12.10 -5.20 3.96
C ILE A 80 -13.30 -5.29 4.90
N ASP A 81 -13.53 -4.24 5.69
CA ASP A 81 -14.79 -4.11 6.44
C ASP A 81 -15.83 -3.53 5.50
N LYS A 82 -17.10 -3.92 5.65
CA LYS A 82 -18.25 -3.35 4.92
C LYS A 82 -18.86 -2.19 5.72
N ILE A 83 -18.51 -0.96 5.37
CA ILE A 83 -19.12 0.25 5.93
C ILE A 83 -20.35 0.62 5.10
N PRO A 84 -21.56 0.65 5.70
CA PRO A 84 -22.77 0.93 4.93
C PRO A 84 -22.76 2.33 4.31
N VAL A 85 -23.22 2.46 3.06
CA VAL A 85 -23.52 3.77 2.47
C VAL A 85 -24.57 4.49 3.32
N GLY A 86 -24.37 5.79 3.53
CA GLY A 86 -25.16 6.63 4.44
C GLY A 86 -24.68 6.60 5.89
N ARG A 87 -23.74 5.72 6.24
CA ARG A 87 -23.14 5.70 7.58
C ARG A 87 -22.30 6.97 7.80
N ALA A 88 -22.44 7.54 8.99
CA ALA A 88 -21.57 8.61 9.43
C ALA A 88 -20.29 8.05 10.05
N LEU A 89 -19.16 8.58 9.61
CA LEU A 89 -17.83 8.33 10.14
C LEU A 89 -17.27 9.58 10.78
N THR A 90 -16.41 9.38 11.78
CA THR A 90 -15.57 10.45 12.31
C THR A 90 -14.28 10.44 11.53
N VAL A 91 -13.98 11.54 10.84
CA VAL A 91 -12.71 11.73 10.13
C VAL A 91 -11.99 12.93 10.72
N TYR A 92 -10.67 12.90 10.65
CA TYR A 92 -9.78 14.01 10.96
C TYR A 92 -9.29 14.57 9.63
N VAL A 93 -9.43 15.87 9.45
CA VAL A 93 -9.03 16.59 8.24
C VAL A 93 -7.70 17.25 8.51
N ASP A 94 -6.75 17.10 7.60
CA ASP A 94 -5.47 17.78 7.71
C ASP A 94 -5.64 19.31 7.70
N ALA A 95 -4.87 20.01 8.53
CA ALA A 95 -4.97 21.45 8.66
C ALA A 95 -4.40 22.20 7.43
N ASP A 96 -3.37 21.63 6.80
CA ASP A 96 -2.67 22.22 5.67
C ASP A 96 -3.29 21.80 4.33
N ASP A 97 -3.80 20.57 4.25
CA ASP A 97 -4.44 20.02 3.04
C ASP A 97 -5.80 19.37 3.34
N PRO A 98 -6.91 20.11 3.18
CA PRO A 98 -8.24 19.62 3.51
C PRO A 98 -8.74 18.48 2.62
N GLU A 99 -8.01 18.09 1.57
CA GLU A 99 -8.31 16.89 0.78
C GLU A 99 -7.80 15.62 1.48
N LEU A 100 -6.82 15.75 2.38
CA LEU A 100 -6.25 14.66 3.14
C LEU A 100 -7.05 14.43 4.42
N ILE A 101 -7.62 13.24 4.54
CA ILE A 101 -8.40 12.85 5.70
C ILE A 101 -7.97 11.48 6.22
N ALA A 102 -8.14 11.26 7.51
CA ALA A 102 -7.86 10.00 8.18
C ALA A 102 -8.90 9.68 9.24
N THR A 103 -9.04 8.42 9.60
CA THR A 103 -9.86 7.96 10.71
C THR A 103 -8.97 7.29 11.76
N ALA A 104 -9.42 7.29 13.02
CA ALA A 104 -8.66 6.68 14.11
C ALA A 104 -8.57 5.14 14.02
N ASP A 105 -9.51 4.50 13.32
CA ASP A 105 -9.55 3.06 13.04
C ASP A 105 -8.68 2.65 11.84
N GLY A 106 -8.04 3.60 11.16
CA GLY A 106 -6.94 3.32 10.25
C GLY A 106 -7.21 3.61 8.77
N TYR A 107 -8.41 4.04 8.40
CA TYR A 107 -8.68 4.52 7.05
C TYR A 107 -8.01 5.87 6.81
N SER A 108 -7.52 6.08 5.60
CA SER A 108 -7.06 7.39 5.19
C SER A 108 -7.18 7.59 3.69
N THR A 109 -7.06 8.84 3.26
CA THR A 109 -6.78 9.16 1.87
C THR A 109 -5.45 8.52 1.47
N PRO A 110 -5.42 7.76 0.36
CA PRO A 110 -4.24 7.05 -0.04
C PRO A 110 -3.17 8.03 -0.53
N LEU A 111 -1.94 7.79 -0.08
CA LEU A 111 -0.78 8.63 -0.40
C LEU A 111 -0.21 8.37 -1.80
N TRP A 112 -0.88 7.60 -2.66
CA TRP A 112 -0.72 7.39 -4.12
C TRP A 112 -1.52 6.14 -4.53
N THR A 113 -1.82 5.99 -5.83
CA THR A 113 -2.49 4.84 -6.48
C THR A 113 -1.86 3.50 -6.06
N SER A 114 -2.51 2.72 -5.20
CA SER A 114 -2.45 1.24 -5.07
C SER A 114 -1.08 0.52 -5.05
N ALA A 115 0.05 1.25 -5.07
CA ALA A 115 1.34 0.74 -5.47
C ALA A 115 2.16 -0.02 -4.39
N PRO A 116 1.95 0.18 -3.06
CA PRO A 116 2.75 -0.54 -2.06
C PRO A 116 2.64 -2.06 -2.21
N GLY A 117 1.42 -2.56 -2.48
CA GLY A 117 1.14 -3.97 -2.67
C GLY A 117 1.77 -4.53 -3.95
N TRP A 118 1.67 -3.81 -5.07
CA TRP A 118 2.27 -4.24 -6.33
C TRP A 118 3.80 -4.33 -6.26
N PHE A 119 4.46 -3.35 -5.62
CA PHE A 119 5.91 -3.40 -5.42
C PHE A 119 6.32 -4.57 -4.50
N ALA A 120 5.53 -4.90 -3.49
CA ALA A 120 5.79 -6.06 -2.63
C ALA A 120 5.64 -7.38 -3.40
N VAL A 121 4.63 -7.50 -4.26
CA VAL A 121 4.44 -8.66 -5.15
C VAL A 121 5.62 -8.80 -6.11
N LEU A 122 6.07 -7.71 -6.75
CA LEU A 122 7.25 -7.72 -7.61
C LEU A 122 8.53 -8.11 -6.85
N ALA A 123 8.68 -7.66 -5.60
CA ALA A 123 9.80 -8.04 -4.76
C ALA A 123 9.83 -9.55 -4.47
N VAL A 124 8.67 -10.13 -4.11
CA VAL A 124 8.53 -11.58 -3.90
C VAL A 124 8.80 -12.36 -5.20
N PHE A 125 8.26 -11.89 -6.33
CA PHE A 125 8.44 -12.54 -7.63
C PHE A 125 9.93 -12.53 -8.06
N ALA A 126 10.62 -11.40 -7.91
CA ALA A 126 12.05 -11.27 -8.19
C ALA A 126 12.91 -12.16 -7.26
N ALA A 127 12.55 -12.26 -5.98
CA ALA A 127 13.20 -13.17 -5.04
C ALA A 127 12.99 -14.63 -5.44
N PHE A 128 11.77 -15.01 -5.83
CA PHE A 128 11.43 -16.36 -6.26
C PHE A 128 12.22 -16.77 -7.52
N ILE A 129 12.25 -15.93 -8.56
CA ILE A 129 13.05 -16.18 -9.77
C ILE A 129 14.53 -16.38 -9.41
N SER A 130 15.08 -15.53 -8.53
CA SER A 130 16.48 -15.61 -8.12
C SER A 130 16.81 -16.93 -7.40
N VAL A 131 15.89 -17.47 -6.60
CA VAL A 131 16.05 -18.75 -5.90
C VAL A 131 15.92 -19.93 -6.87
N VAL A 132 14.93 -19.91 -7.78
CA VAL A 132 14.70 -20.98 -8.77
C VAL A 132 15.86 -21.08 -9.75
N ASP A 133 16.41 -19.97 -10.23
CA ASP A 133 17.59 -19.95 -11.09
C ASP A 133 18.83 -20.54 -10.38
N ARG A 134 18.98 -20.27 -9.09
CA ARG A 134 20.08 -20.84 -8.30
C ARG A 134 19.95 -22.35 -8.14
N LEU A 135 18.74 -22.86 -7.89
CA LEU A 135 18.46 -24.29 -7.71
C LEU A 135 18.62 -25.08 -9.01
N THR A 136 18.12 -24.55 -10.13
CA THR A 136 18.29 -25.18 -11.46
C THR A 136 19.73 -25.13 -11.95
N SER A 137 20.45 -24.03 -11.71
CA SER A 137 21.89 -23.94 -11.98
C SER A 137 22.70 -24.94 -11.13
N SER A 138 22.33 -25.16 -9.87
CA SER A 138 23.03 -26.10 -9.00
C SER A 138 22.79 -27.56 -9.39
N ARG A 139 21.60 -27.90 -9.92
CA ARG A 139 21.32 -29.25 -10.46
C ARG A 139 22.11 -29.55 -11.73
N ARG A 140 22.31 -28.59 -12.62
CA ARG A 140 23.15 -28.75 -13.82
C ARG A 140 24.65 -28.88 -13.53
N GLN A 141 25.08 -28.58 -12.30
CA GLN A 141 26.49 -28.64 -11.90
C GLN A 141 26.87 -29.90 -11.13
N LYS A 142 25.94 -30.83 -10.88
CA LYS A 142 26.31 -32.14 -10.34
C LYS A 142 26.85 -32.96 -11.50
N PRO A 143 28.16 -33.26 -11.58
CA PRO A 143 28.67 -34.14 -12.62
C PRO A 143 28.05 -35.51 -12.42
N GLU A 144 27.53 -36.09 -13.50
CA GLU A 144 27.41 -37.54 -13.62
C GLU A 144 28.84 -38.09 -13.55
N ASN A 145 29.25 -38.52 -12.36
CA ASN A 145 30.37 -39.42 -12.24
C ASN A 145 29.86 -40.81 -12.61
N GLY A 146 30.01 -41.14 -13.89
CA GLY A 146 29.90 -42.48 -14.45
C GLY A 146 31.00 -42.66 -15.48
#